data_AF-A0A959T8Z7-F1
#
_entry.id   AF-A0A959T8Z7-F1
#
_cell.length_a   1.000
_cell.length_b   1.000
_cell.length_c   1.000
_cell.angle_alpha   90.00
_cell.angle_beta   90.00
_cell.angle_gamma   90.00
#
_symmetry.space_group_name_H-M   'P 1'
#
loop_
_entity.id
_entity.type
_entity.pdbx_description
1 polymer ?
#
loop_
_entity_poly.entity_id
_entity_poly.type
_entity_poly.pdbx_seq_one_letter_code
_entity_poly.pdbx_strand_id
1 'polypeptide(L)' 'MGQAHYTAPDHGTFTLVLQDHVSDDGLVDYSAIGKDTRFQRYIAMLERFTPLPEWSREERMAWWINAYNALTIRLVSDD' A
#
# COMPACT_ATOMS: atom_id res chain seq x y z
N MET A 1 -27.96 -16.80 -6.70
CA MET A 1 -27.43 -15.84 -5.72
C MET A 1 -25.95 -15.70 -6.01
N GLY A 2 -25.53 -14.54 -6.53
CA GLY A 2 -24.15 -14.34 -6.99
C GLY A 2 -23.20 -14.31 -5.81
N GLN A 3 -22.17 -15.15 -5.85
CA GLN A 3 -21.03 -15.07 -4.93
C GLN A 3 -20.38 -13.70 -5.17
N ALA A 4 -20.44 -12.80 -4.18
CA ALA A 4 -19.63 -11.59 -4.23
C ALA A 4 -18.17 -12.04 -4.12
N HIS A 5 -17.43 -11.97 -5.22
CA HIS A 5 -15.98 -12.17 -5.21
C HIS A 5 -15.36 -10.98 -4.48
N TYR A 6 -15.18 -11.10 -3.17
CA TYR A 6 -14.40 -10.15 -2.38
C TYR A 6 -12.95 -10.27 -2.82
N THR A 7 -12.57 -9.42 -3.77
CA THR A 7 -11.23 -9.45 -4.36
C THR A 7 -10.26 -8.78 -3.39
N ALA A 8 -9.09 -9.38 -3.21
CA ALA A 8 -8.01 -8.73 -2.47
C ALA A 8 -7.73 -7.33 -3.06
N PRO A 9 -7.44 -6.32 -2.24
CA PRO A 9 -7.19 -4.97 -2.71
C PRO A 9 -5.98 -4.93 -3.63
N ASP A 10 -6.11 -4.14 -4.70
CA ASP A 10 -5.01 -3.92 -5.63
C ASP A 10 -3.96 -2.99 -5.00
N HIS A 11 -2.72 -3.48 -4.93
CA HIS A 11 -1.56 -2.72 -4.45
C HIS A 11 -0.81 -1.99 -5.58
N GLY A 12 -1.29 -2.05 -6.83
CA GLY A 12 -0.64 -1.46 -8.00
C GLY A 12 -0.40 0.05 -7.88
N THR A 13 -1.28 0.79 -7.19
CA THR A 13 -1.04 2.22 -6.91
C THR A 13 0.23 2.42 -6.08
N PHE A 14 0.46 1.56 -5.08
CA PHE A 14 1.66 1.63 -4.25
C PHE A 14 2.90 1.20 -5.03
N THR A 15 2.79 0.19 -5.91
CA THR A 15 3.87 -0.18 -6.84
C THR A 15 4.32 0.99 -7.70
N LEU A 16 3.38 1.73 -8.31
CA LEU A 16 3.72 2.89 -9.14
C LEU A 16 4.41 4.01 -8.33
N VAL A 17 3.96 4.25 -7.10
CA VAL A 17 4.63 5.21 -6.21
C VAL A 17 6.06 4.78 -5.93
N LEU A 18 6.30 3.51 -5.60
CA LEU A 18 7.65 3.01 -5.33
C LEU A 18 8.53 3.05 -6.57
N GLN A 19 7.99 2.72 -7.75
CA GLN A 19 8.74 2.78 -9.01
C GLN A 19 9.17 4.20 -9.39
N ASP A 20 8.36 5.20 -9.08
CA ASP A 20 8.66 6.59 -9.43
C ASP A 20 9.62 7.27 -8.42
N HIS A 21 9.70 6.78 -7.18
CA HIS A 21 10.40 7.46 -6.08
C HIS A 21 11.47 6.63 -5.36
N VAL A 22 11.74 5.41 -5.84
CA VAL A 22 12.86 4.58 -5.38
C VAL A 22 13.83 4.40 -6.53
N SER A 23 15.10 4.75 -6.32
CA SER A 23 16.13 4.57 -7.33
C SER A 23 16.45 3.10 -7.58
N ASP A 24 17.12 2.80 -8.70
CA ASP A 24 17.61 1.45 -9.00
C ASP A 24 18.57 0.90 -7.92
N ASP A 25 19.26 1.79 -7.19
CA ASP A 25 20.14 1.45 -6.07
C ASP A 25 19.38 1.30 -4.73
N GLY A 26 18.05 1.43 -4.74
CA GLY A 26 17.18 1.30 -3.57
C GLY A 26 17.13 2.53 -2.67
N LEU A 27 17.58 3.71 -3.14
CA LEU A 27 17.46 4.95 -2.38
C LEU A 27 16.03 5.49 -2.49
N VAL A 28 15.41 5.77 -1.35
CA VAL A 28 14.00 6.18 -1.26
C VAL A 28 13.92 7.70 -1.07
N ASP A 29 13.20 8.40 -1.96
CA ASP A 29 12.88 9.82 -1.79
C ASP A 29 11.60 9.99 -0.95
N TYR A 30 11.75 9.90 0.38
CA TYR A 30 10.64 10.07 1.32
C TYR A 30 9.94 11.43 1.19
N SER A 31 10.68 12.50 0.88
CA SER A 31 10.09 13.84 0.72
C SER A 31 9.17 13.90 -0.49
N ALA A 32 9.57 13.28 -1.61
CA ALA A 32 8.74 13.18 -2.80
C ALA A 32 7.52 12.27 -2.56
N ILE A 33 7.71 11.11 -1.93
CA ILE A 33 6.61 10.19 -1.61
C ILE A 33 5.56 10.86 -0.71
N GLY A 34 5.96 11.59 0.34
CA GLY A 34 5.05 12.29 1.24
C GLY A 34 4.16 13.33 0.54
N LYS A 35 4.63 13.89 -0.59
CA LYS A 35 3.89 14.87 -1.41
C LYS A 35 3.09 14.21 -2.53
N ASP A 36 3.26 12.92 -2.79
CA ASP A 36 2.54 12.22 -3.85
C ASP A 36 1.10 11.91 -3.45
N THR A 37 0.15 12.52 -4.17
CA THR A 37 -1.29 12.32 -3.91
C THR A 37 -1.73 10.86 -4.08
N ARG A 38 -1.06 10.06 -4.92
CA ARG A 38 -1.35 8.62 -5.07
C ARG A 38 -1.02 7.86 -3.81
N PHE A 39 0.09 8.21 -3.16
CA PHE A 39 0.48 7.63 -1.87
C PHE A 39 -0.54 7.95 -0.79
N GLN A 40 -0.97 9.21 -0.68
CA GLN A 40 -2.02 9.62 0.25
C GLN A 40 -3.35 8.86 0.03
N ARG A 41 -3.75 8.65 -1.24
CA ARG A 41 -4.94 7.85 -1.58
C ARG A 41 -4.79 6.39 -1.18
N TYR A 42 -3.59 5.83 -1.35
CA TYR A 42 -3.29 4.46 -0.95
C TYR A 42 -3.36 4.28 0.58
N ILE A 43 -2.80 5.22 1.35
CA ILE A 43 -2.94 5.23 2.83
C ILE A 43 -4.42 5.31 3.24
N ALA A 44 -5.19 6.22 2.64
CA ALA A 44 -6.62 6.34 2.94
C ALA A 44 -7.42 5.08 2.59
N MET A 45 -6.99 4.30 1.60
CA MET A 45 -7.55 2.98 1.31
C MET A 45 -7.18 1.99 2.43
N LEU A 46 -5.92 1.91 2.85
CA LEU A 46 -5.49 1.03 3.94
C LEU A 46 -6.27 1.30 5.24
N GLU A 47 -6.56 2.56 5.57
CA GLU A 47 -7.32 2.94 6.76
C GLU A 47 -8.80 2.52 6.71
N ARG A 48 -9.38 2.37 5.52
CA ARG A 48 -10.80 2.05 5.32
C ARG A 48 -11.08 0.55 5.23
N PHE A 49 -10.05 -0.24 4.95
CA PHE A 49 -10.20 -1.66 4.69
C PHE A 49 -9.40 -2.48 5.71
N THR A 50 -9.98 -3.56 6.19
CA THR A 50 -9.28 -4.57 6.98
C THR A 50 -9.34 -5.91 6.25
N PRO A 51 -8.33 -6.79 6.40
CA PRO A 51 -8.35 -8.09 5.77
C PRO A 51 -9.57 -8.91 6.16
N LEU A 52 -10.22 -9.50 5.17
CA LEU A 52 -11.41 -10.32 5.37
C LEU A 52 -11.02 -11.79 5.65
N PRO A 53 -11.81 -12.53 6.47
CA PRO A 53 -11.58 -13.95 6.72
C PRO A 53 -11.58 -14.81 5.45
N GLU A 54 -12.32 -14.41 4.42
CA GLU A 54 -12.51 -15.13 3.16
C GLU A 54 -11.28 -15.07 2.23
N TRP A 55 -10.35 -14.15 2.47
CA TRP A 55 -9.10 -14.10 1.72
C TRP A 55 -8.24 -15.34 1.99
N SER A 56 -7.40 -15.71 1.05
CA SER A 56 -6.33 -16.68 1.28
C SER A 56 -5.34 -16.17 2.34
N ARG A 57 -4.55 -17.09 2.90
CA ARG A 57 -3.49 -16.72 3.84
C ARG A 57 -2.47 -15.78 3.19
N GLU A 58 -2.18 -16.01 1.92
CA GLU A 58 -1.21 -15.28 1.11
C GLU A 58 -1.71 -13.86 0.83
N GLU A 59 -3.00 -13.68 0.51
CA GLU A 59 -3.61 -12.35 0.32
C GLU A 59 -3.59 -11.53 1.61
N ARG A 60 -3.95 -12.14 2.76
CA ARG A 60 -3.85 -11.44 4.05
C ARG A 60 -2.41 -11.06 4.40
N MET A 61 -1.45 -11.94 4.09
CA MET A 61 -0.03 -11.67 4.33
C MET A 61 0.47 -10.51 3.45
N ALA A 62 0.13 -10.52 2.15
CA ALA A 62 0.48 -9.44 1.23
C ALA A 62 -0.11 -8.10 1.69
N TRP A 63 -1.35 -8.09 2.17
CA TRP A 63 -1.96 -6.90 2.74
C TRP A 63 -1.14 -6.34 3.92
N TRP A 64 -0.84 -7.18 4.92
CA TRP A 64 -0.12 -6.72 6.11
C TRP A 64 1.29 -6.23 5.81
N ILE A 65 2.01 -6.90 4.90
CA ILE A 65 3.34 -6.46 4.48
C ILE A 65 3.27 -5.08 3.80
N ASN A 66 2.35 -4.92 2.85
CA ASN A 66 2.21 -3.64 2.15
C ASN A 66 1.71 -2.52 3.07
N ALA A 67 0.80 -2.83 3.99
CA ALA A 67 0.31 -1.87 4.98
C ALA A 67 1.43 -1.40 5.91
N TYR A 68 2.21 -2.35 6.44
CA TYR A 68 3.37 -2.04 7.28
C TYR A 68 4.36 -1.13 6.55
N ASN A 69 4.81 -1.53 5.35
CA ASN A 69 5.78 -0.74 4.58
C ASN A 69 5.27 0.67 4.27
N ALA A 70 4.02 0.81 3.83
CA ALA A 70 3.46 2.12 3.50
C ALA A 70 3.31 3.01 4.75
N LEU A 71 2.88 2.46 5.89
CA LEU A 71 2.77 3.22 7.13
C LEU A 71 4.14 3.60 7.70
N THR A 72 5.17 2.77 7.53
CA THR A 72 6.55 3.14 7.89
C THR A 72 7.07 4.28 7.02
N ILE A 73 6.85 4.22 5.69
CA ILE A 73 7.21 5.33 4.80
C ILE A 73 6.46 6.60 5.18
N ARG A 74 5.16 6.51 5.49
CA ARG A 74 4.34 7.63 5.95
C ARG A 74 4.94 8.27 7.20
N LEU A 75 5.30 7.47 8.20
CA LEU A 75 5.92 7.94 9.44
C LEU A 75 7.23 8.69 9.16
N VAL A 76 8.13 8.11 8.36
CA VAL A 76 9.41 8.73 8.00
C VAL A 76 9.24 10.00 7.15
N SER A 77 8.16 10.10 6.37
CA SER A 77 7.90 11.26 5.51
C SER A 77 7.20 12.42 6.23
N ASP A 78 6.64 12.17 7.42
CA ASP A 78 5.98 13.18 8.25
C ASP A 78 6.96 13.90 9.22
N ASP A 79 8.20 13.40 9.36
CA ASP A 79 9.32 14.01 10.11
C ASP A 79 10.08 15.07 9.28
#